data_AF-A0ABC9GG04-F1
#
_entry.id   AF-A0ABC9GG04-F1
#
_cell.length_a   1.000
_cell.length_b   1.000
_cell.length_c   1.000
_cell.angle_alpha   90.00
_cell.angle_beta   90.00
_cell.angle_gamma   90.00
#
_symmetry.space_group_name_H-M   'P 1'
#
loop_
_entity.id
_entity.type
_entity.pdbx_description
1 polymer ?
#
loop_
_entity_poly.entity_id
_entity_poly.type
_entity_poly.pdbx_seq_one_letter_code
_entity_poly.pdbx_strand_id
1 'polypeptide(L)'
;MSLWFIFILPLLCLPARVRPEDYSDVTVIVRGSETIASTSDAFVCATIDWWPPEKCNYDQCPWGKASVLNLDLTNPLLAKAIQAFNPLRIRVGGSLQDQVVYGTPNLGSPCDPFTKVSGGLFGFSQGCITLERWDAINDLFLNTGAVITFGLNALQGRQQIRRGVWGGPWNSSNAREFMEYTVSKDYPIDSWEFGNELSGSGIGASVGAEQYGKDLVELQTIINEFYGDSRKPLVVAPGGFYDQKWFAELLEVSGPNVLNAMTHHIYNLGAGNDPQVPNRILNPQYLSRTSDTFRGIQLTIQRHGPWSAPWVGEAGGAYNSGSRLVSNTFLNSFWYLDQLGQSAKYDTKVYCRQTLIGGNYGLLDTDTFVPNPDYYSALLWHRLMGTGVLSTDISGSSYLRAYVHCGKQKGGVALLLLNLHRSMGFMVSFRNDLNVNLAEGQGIRRDNFFVHGLKRTVSWVGSKASDGYSKREEYHLSAKDGNPFARTMLLNGVPLELTEDGDIPPLYPVEVSVNSPIYVAPLTIAFVVFPDFEAEACGR
;
A
#
# COMPACT_ATOMS: atom_id res chain seq x y z
N MET A 1 -57.36 39.10 -14.70
CA MET A 1 -55.90 38.84 -14.51
C MET A 1 -55.78 37.44 -13.95
N SER A 2 -55.44 36.47 -14.80
CA SER A 2 -55.41 35.04 -14.45
C SER A 2 -53.96 34.62 -14.22
N LEU A 3 -53.62 34.19 -13.00
CA LEU A 3 -52.31 33.62 -12.69
C LEU A 3 -52.22 32.19 -13.22
N TRP A 4 -51.15 31.89 -13.95
CA TRP A 4 -50.76 30.53 -14.33
C TRP A 4 -49.61 30.09 -13.42
N PHE A 5 -49.86 29.07 -12.60
CA PHE A 5 -48.82 28.33 -11.89
C PHE A 5 -48.32 27.19 -12.78
N ILE A 6 -47.04 27.21 -13.13
CA ILE A 6 -46.36 26.10 -13.81
C ILE A 6 -45.80 25.18 -12.73
N PHE A 7 -46.35 23.97 -12.61
CA PHE A 7 -45.74 22.89 -11.83
C PHE A 7 -44.62 22.25 -12.65
N ILE A 8 -43.37 22.35 -12.18
CA ILE A 8 -42.25 21.55 -12.68
C ILE A 8 -42.22 20.26 -11.87
N LEU A 9 -42.57 19.13 -12.49
CA LEU A 9 -42.35 17.80 -11.90
C LEU A 9 -40.85 17.48 -11.88
N PRO A 10 -40.30 16.96 -10.78
CA PRO A 10 -38.96 16.38 -10.80
C PRO A 10 -39.00 15.05 -11.56
N LEU A 11 -38.17 14.91 -12.60
CA LEU A 11 -37.90 13.62 -13.21
C LEU A 11 -37.22 12.72 -12.17
N LEU A 12 -37.98 11.79 -11.60
CA LEU A 12 -37.46 10.66 -10.85
C LEU A 12 -36.64 9.78 -11.81
N CYS A 13 -35.31 9.81 -11.69
CA CYS A 13 -34.44 8.78 -12.26
C CYS A 13 -34.81 7.43 -11.63
N LEU A 14 -35.55 6.60 -12.37
CA LEU A 14 -35.72 5.20 -12.05
C LEU A 14 -34.35 4.49 -12.15
N PRO A 15 -33.98 3.61 -11.21
CA PRO A 15 -32.76 2.81 -11.35
C PRO A 15 -32.89 1.94 -12.60
N ALA A 16 -31.87 1.97 -13.46
CA ALA A 16 -31.79 1.13 -14.64
C ALA A 16 -32.00 -0.34 -14.23
N ARG A 17 -32.99 -1.01 -14.82
CA ARG A 17 -33.21 -2.46 -14.61
C ARG A 17 -32.00 -3.22 -15.18
N VAL A 18 -31.12 -3.68 -14.30
CA VAL A 18 -30.04 -4.62 -14.61
C VAL A 18 -30.67 -5.90 -15.16
N ARG A 19 -30.29 -6.34 -16.37
CA ARG A 19 -30.81 -7.59 -16.96
C ARG A 19 -29.97 -8.79 -16.48
N PRO A 20 -30.54 -10.00 -16.39
CA PRO A 20 -29.82 -11.21 -15.99
C PRO A 20 -28.62 -11.59 -16.88
N GLU A 21 -28.55 -11.06 -18.10
CA GLU A 21 -27.42 -11.25 -19.04
C GLU A 21 -26.23 -10.32 -18.76
N ASP A 22 -26.38 -9.34 -17.85
CA ASP A 22 -25.37 -8.30 -17.57
C ASP A 22 -24.52 -8.61 -16.33
N TYR A 23 -24.75 -9.72 -15.64
CA TYR A 23 -24.02 -10.09 -14.44
C TYR A 23 -23.82 -11.59 -14.26
N SER A 24 -22.80 -11.96 -13.49
CA SER A 24 -22.53 -13.32 -13.04
C SER A 24 -22.71 -13.43 -11.52
N ASP A 25 -23.39 -14.47 -11.07
CA ASP A 25 -23.53 -14.77 -9.64
C ASP A 25 -22.24 -15.38 -9.08
N VAL A 26 -21.74 -14.82 -7.98
CA VAL A 26 -20.53 -15.27 -7.28
C VAL A 26 -20.81 -15.39 -5.80
N THR A 27 -20.31 -16.45 -5.16
CA THR A 27 -20.31 -16.59 -3.71
C THR A 27 -18.89 -16.41 -3.17
N VAL A 28 -18.75 -15.54 -2.19
CA VAL A 28 -17.52 -15.38 -1.39
C VAL A 28 -17.78 -16.03 -0.03
N ILE A 29 -16.98 -17.04 0.30
CA ILE A 29 -17.02 -17.76 1.57
C ILE A 29 -15.81 -17.30 2.38
N VAL A 30 -16.06 -16.73 3.56
CA VAL A 30 -15.01 -16.37 4.52
C VAL A 30 -14.91 -17.44 5.59
N ARG A 31 -13.67 -17.75 5.99
CA ARG A 31 -13.39 -18.61 7.15
C ARG A 31 -13.14 -17.72 8.37
N GLY A 32 -14.13 -17.67 9.25
CA GLY A 32 -14.15 -16.74 10.39
C GLY A 32 -13.51 -17.26 11.67
N SER A 33 -13.02 -18.50 11.70
CA SER A 33 -12.50 -19.14 12.91
C SER A 33 -11.11 -18.65 13.34
N GLU A 34 -10.23 -18.35 12.40
CA GLU A 34 -8.85 -17.91 12.66
C GLU A 34 -8.36 -16.90 11.62
N THR A 35 -7.41 -16.06 12.01
CA THR A 35 -6.67 -15.21 11.07
C THR A 35 -5.56 -16.01 10.39
N ILE A 36 -5.40 -15.87 9.08
CA ILE A 36 -4.31 -16.53 8.33
C ILE A 36 -3.00 -15.73 8.34
N ALA A 37 -3.09 -14.45 8.66
CA ALA A 37 -1.99 -13.50 8.70
C ALA A 37 -2.42 -12.26 9.49
N SER A 38 -1.46 -11.39 9.81
CA SER A 38 -1.73 -10.07 10.38
C SER A 38 -0.92 -8.97 9.70
N THR A 39 -1.49 -7.77 9.63
CA THR A 39 -0.79 -6.55 9.18
C THR A 39 -0.52 -5.61 10.36
N SER A 40 0.33 -4.59 10.17
CA SER A 40 0.52 -3.51 11.16
C SER A 40 -0.67 -2.54 11.14
N ASP A 41 -0.92 -1.83 12.25
CA ASP A 41 -1.86 -0.70 12.27
C ASP A 41 -1.47 0.39 11.25
N ALA A 42 -0.16 0.54 10.99
CA ALA A 42 0.42 1.40 9.97
C ALA A 42 0.76 0.61 8.68
N PHE A 43 -0.08 -0.35 8.30
CA PHE A 43 0.12 -1.17 7.08
C PHE A 43 0.20 -0.33 5.82
N VAL A 44 -0.73 0.63 5.66
CA VAL A 44 -0.68 1.58 4.55
C VAL A 44 0.45 2.58 4.82
N CYS A 45 1.41 2.63 3.90
CA CYS A 45 2.57 3.50 3.95
C CYS A 45 2.73 4.22 2.61
N ALA A 46 3.41 5.35 2.60
CA ALA A 46 3.83 6.07 1.40
C ALA A 46 5.31 6.44 1.48
N THR A 47 5.95 6.65 0.34
CA THR A 47 7.36 7.07 0.29
C THR A 47 7.52 8.55 -0.07
N ILE A 48 8.63 9.15 0.33
CA ILE A 48 9.12 10.42 -0.20
C ILE A 48 10.51 10.15 -0.79
N ASP A 49 10.73 10.55 -2.04
CA ASP A 49 11.94 10.23 -2.80
C ASP A 49 12.96 11.39 -2.79
N TRP A 50 14.18 11.09 -3.22
CA TRP A 50 15.30 12.00 -3.40
C TRP A 50 15.37 12.62 -4.81
N TRP A 51 14.65 12.10 -5.81
CA TRP A 51 14.75 12.54 -7.21
C TRP A 51 14.57 14.05 -7.42
N PRO A 52 15.59 14.77 -7.92
CA PRO A 52 15.49 16.21 -8.16
C PRO A 52 14.67 16.52 -9.44
N PRO A 53 14.30 17.79 -9.70
CA PRO A 53 13.49 18.17 -10.87
C PRO A 53 14.08 17.70 -12.21
N GLU A 54 15.40 17.54 -12.28
CA GLU A 54 16.11 17.12 -13.47
C GLU A 54 15.96 15.62 -13.77
N LYS A 55 15.35 14.83 -12.87
CA LYS A 55 15.05 13.42 -13.12
C LYS A 55 13.96 13.30 -14.19
N CYS A 56 14.40 12.93 -15.40
CA CYS A 56 13.53 12.75 -16.55
C CYS A 56 13.67 11.35 -17.14
N ASN A 57 12.56 10.76 -17.55
CA ASN A 57 12.49 9.55 -18.35
C ASN A 57 11.46 9.75 -19.45
N TYR A 58 11.68 9.21 -20.65
CA TYR A 58 10.66 9.20 -21.69
C TYR A 58 10.10 10.60 -22.02
N ASP A 59 11.00 11.59 -22.15
CA ASP A 59 10.69 12.98 -22.48
C ASP A 59 9.73 13.69 -21.50
N GLN A 60 9.73 13.27 -20.24
CA GLN A 60 8.99 13.89 -19.13
C GLN A 60 9.84 13.91 -17.86
N CYS A 61 9.60 14.92 -17.01
CA CYS A 61 10.26 15.09 -15.72
C CYS A 61 9.20 15.20 -14.62
N PRO A 62 8.54 14.08 -14.24
CA PRO A 62 7.32 14.09 -13.44
C PRO A 62 7.54 14.36 -11.95
N TRP A 63 8.78 14.68 -11.55
CA TRP A 63 9.17 14.87 -10.16
C TRP A 63 9.01 16.30 -9.67
N GLY A 64 9.18 17.31 -10.54
CA GLY A 64 9.10 18.71 -10.13
C GLY A 64 9.93 18.98 -8.87
N LYS A 65 9.35 19.72 -7.91
CA LYS A 65 9.96 19.96 -6.59
C LYS A 65 9.52 18.94 -5.52
N ALA A 66 9.09 17.73 -5.89
CA ALA A 66 8.50 16.78 -4.95
C ALA A 66 9.51 15.99 -4.09
N SER A 67 10.82 16.22 -4.25
CA SER A 67 11.82 15.48 -3.48
C SER A 67 11.87 15.91 -2.01
N VAL A 68 12.41 15.05 -1.16
CA VAL A 68 12.68 15.36 0.25
C VAL A 68 13.50 16.66 0.43
N LEU A 69 14.35 17.01 -0.54
CA LEU A 69 15.17 18.23 -0.50
C LEU A 69 14.36 19.50 -0.81
N ASN A 70 13.36 19.43 -1.69
CA ASN A 70 12.76 20.62 -2.31
C ASN A 70 11.25 20.74 -2.11
N LEU A 71 10.59 19.71 -1.57
CA LEU A 71 9.14 19.68 -1.32
C LEU A 71 8.73 20.85 -0.44
N ASP A 72 7.63 21.52 -0.81
CA ASP A 72 7.03 22.56 0.03
C ASP A 72 6.33 21.90 1.23
N LEU A 73 7.04 21.85 2.35
CA LEU A 73 6.58 21.26 3.60
C LEU A 73 5.55 22.15 4.32
N THR A 74 5.39 23.40 3.89
CA THR A 74 4.43 24.36 4.48
C THR A 74 3.07 24.31 3.80
N ASN A 75 2.94 23.56 2.71
CA ASN A 75 1.67 23.43 2.00
C ASN A 75 0.62 22.72 2.87
N PRO A 76 -0.52 23.37 3.18
CA PRO A 76 -1.53 22.80 4.07
C PRO A 76 -2.17 21.52 3.53
N LEU A 77 -2.24 21.35 2.20
CA LEU A 77 -2.81 20.14 1.59
C LEU A 77 -1.93 18.92 1.86
N LEU A 78 -0.60 19.08 1.90
CA LEU A 78 0.32 18.01 2.26
C LEU A 78 0.06 17.53 3.70
N ALA A 79 -0.01 18.47 4.64
CA ALA A 79 -0.25 18.14 6.04
C ALA A 79 -1.61 17.46 6.26
N LYS A 80 -2.69 18.02 5.68
CA LYS A 80 -4.04 17.46 5.75
C LYS A 80 -4.11 16.06 5.12
N ALA A 81 -3.40 15.85 4.01
CA ALA A 81 -3.36 14.55 3.34
C ALA A 81 -2.70 13.46 4.21
N ILE A 82 -1.65 13.79 4.95
CA ILE A 82 -0.99 12.86 5.88
C ILE A 82 -1.87 12.61 7.12
N GLN A 83 -2.42 13.67 7.71
CA GLN A 83 -3.25 13.61 8.92
C GLN A 83 -4.53 12.80 8.74
N ALA A 84 -5.08 12.74 7.52
CA ALA A 84 -6.33 12.01 7.26
C ALA A 84 -6.26 10.49 7.54
N PHE A 85 -5.04 9.92 7.54
CA PHE A 85 -4.79 8.53 7.92
C PHE A 85 -4.75 8.37 9.44
N ASN A 86 -3.99 9.21 10.16
CA ASN A 86 -3.84 9.18 11.62
C ASN A 86 -3.59 7.77 12.22
N PRO A 87 -2.37 7.22 12.11
CA PRO A 87 -1.19 7.77 11.44
C PRO A 87 -0.95 7.20 10.04
N LEU A 88 -0.15 7.91 9.22
CA LEU A 88 0.45 7.39 7.98
C LEU A 88 1.94 7.11 8.22
N ARG A 89 2.42 5.93 7.82
CA ARG A 89 3.87 5.68 7.76
C ARG A 89 4.46 6.34 6.51
N ILE A 90 5.55 7.07 6.69
CA ILE A 90 6.31 7.71 5.62
C ILE A 90 7.72 7.11 5.58
N ARG A 91 8.09 6.53 4.44
CA ARG A 91 9.44 6.03 4.16
C ARG A 91 10.21 7.03 3.30
N VAL A 92 11.26 7.63 3.86
CA VAL A 92 12.17 8.53 3.12
C VAL A 92 13.30 7.69 2.55
N GLY A 93 13.38 7.59 1.21
CA GLY A 93 14.33 6.70 0.55
C GLY A 93 14.29 6.81 -0.97
N GLY A 94 14.64 5.74 -1.68
CA GLY A 94 14.67 5.69 -3.15
C GLY A 94 16.10 5.70 -3.69
N SER A 95 16.26 5.62 -5.01
CA SER A 95 17.55 5.25 -5.63
C SER A 95 18.72 6.16 -5.27
N LEU A 96 18.51 7.47 -5.07
CA LEU A 96 19.61 8.38 -4.72
C LEU A 96 20.04 8.32 -3.24
N GLN A 97 19.32 7.59 -2.38
CA GLN A 97 19.63 7.44 -0.95
C GLN A 97 21.09 7.04 -0.71
N ASP A 98 21.61 6.10 -1.50
CA ASP A 98 22.98 5.60 -1.41
C ASP A 98 24.05 6.56 -1.98
N GLN A 99 23.65 7.80 -2.29
CA GLN A 99 24.53 8.90 -2.68
C GLN A 99 24.31 10.14 -1.81
N VAL A 100 23.47 10.04 -0.77
CA VAL A 100 23.23 11.13 0.17
C VAL A 100 24.34 11.20 1.20
N VAL A 101 24.87 12.40 1.43
CA VAL A 101 25.66 12.75 2.62
C VAL A 101 24.82 13.66 3.53
N TYR A 102 25.03 13.56 4.83
CA TYR A 102 24.30 14.37 5.81
C TYR A 102 25.15 15.58 6.19
N GLY A 103 24.55 16.78 6.16
CA GLY A 103 25.22 18.07 6.40
C GLY A 103 25.61 18.32 7.85
N THR A 104 26.29 17.36 8.48
CA THR A 104 26.76 17.42 9.87
C THR A 104 28.00 18.31 9.99
N PRO A 105 28.32 18.84 11.19
CA PRO A 105 29.44 19.78 11.38
C PRO A 105 30.80 19.26 10.89
N ASN A 106 31.03 17.95 10.95
CA ASN A 106 32.30 17.33 10.56
C ASN A 106 32.31 16.79 9.12
N LEU A 107 31.31 17.11 8.29
CA LEU A 107 31.23 16.61 6.91
C LEU A 107 32.51 16.93 6.09
N GLY A 108 33.16 18.06 6.38
CA GLY A 108 34.44 18.44 5.75
C GLY A 108 34.32 18.93 4.30
N SER A 109 33.10 19.03 3.77
CA SER A 109 32.80 19.58 2.44
C SER A 109 31.50 20.40 2.47
N PRO A 110 31.25 21.26 1.46
CA PRO A 110 29.95 21.91 1.30
C PRO A 110 28.82 20.89 1.19
N CYS A 111 27.64 21.25 1.73
CA CYS A 111 26.43 20.45 1.63
C CYS A 111 25.67 20.83 0.36
N ASP A 112 26.10 20.27 -0.77
CA ASP A 112 25.55 20.58 -2.10
C ASP A 112 24.39 19.64 -2.48
N PRO A 113 23.34 20.13 -3.16
CA PRO A 113 22.26 19.28 -3.66
C PRO A 113 22.74 18.39 -4.82
N PHE A 114 21.91 17.40 -5.18
CA PHE A 114 22.15 16.58 -6.35
C PHE A 114 22.25 17.41 -7.63
N THR A 115 23.24 17.10 -8.46
CA THR A 115 23.39 17.66 -9.81
C THR A 115 23.54 16.54 -10.83
N LYS A 116 23.14 16.79 -12.09
CA LYS A 116 23.35 15.84 -13.17
C LYS A 116 24.83 15.72 -13.48
N VAL A 117 25.35 14.50 -13.44
CA VAL A 117 26.75 14.19 -13.77
C VAL A 117 26.81 12.94 -14.63
N SER A 118 27.43 13.06 -15.80
CA SER A 118 27.66 11.93 -16.69
C SER A 118 28.56 10.90 -16.01
N GLY A 119 28.15 9.62 -16.01
CA GLY A 119 28.89 8.54 -15.37
C GLY A 119 28.70 8.43 -13.85
N GLY A 120 27.99 9.36 -13.21
CA GLY A 120 27.55 9.22 -11.82
C GLY A 120 26.54 8.09 -11.64
N LEU A 121 26.37 7.57 -10.43
CA LEU A 121 25.39 6.53 -10.17
C LEU A 121 23.99 7.12 -10.39
N PHE A 122 23.21 6.45 -11.24
CA PHE A 122 21.95 6.95 -11.81
C PHE A 122 22.05 8.28 -12.60
N GLY A 123 23.25 8.73 -12.97
CA GLY A 123 23.48 9.97 -13.69
C GLY A 123 23.50 11.23 -12.82
N PHE A 124 23.70 11.09 -11.52
CA PHE A 124 23.76 12.18 -10.56
C PHE A 124 25.06 12.15 -9.74
N SER A 125 25.41 13.31 -9.18
CA SER A 125 26.46 13.46 -8.17
C SER A 125 26.03 12.84 -6.84
N GLN A 126 26.92 12.87 -5.84
CA GLN A 126 26.48 12.88 -4.45
C GLN A 126 25.61 14.13 -4.20
N GLY A 127 24.66 14.00 -3.28
CA GLY A 127 23.80 15.09 -2.83
C GLY A 127 23.78 15.15 -1.32
N CYS A 128 23.41 16.29 -0.78
CA CYS A 128 23.43 16.53 0.66
C CYS A 128 22.08 17.02 1.18
N ILE A 129 21.70 16.54 2.36
CA ILE A 129 20.60 17.08 3.17
C ILE A 129 21.18 17.88 4.33
N THR A 130 20.80 19.16 4.45
CA THR A 130 21.20 20.01 5.57
C THR A 130 20.44 19.63 6.83
N LEU A 131 21.02 19.89 7.99
CA LEU A 131 20.33 19.71 9.27
C LEU A 131 19.10 20.64 9.40
N GLU A 132 19.16 21.85 8.84
CA GLU A 132 18.00 22.76 8.76
C GLU A 132 16.85 22.14 7.96
N ARG A 133 17.14 21.51 6.82
CA ARG A 133 16.12 20.83 6.04
C ARG A 133 15.56 19.62 6.78
N TRP A 134 16.41 18.89 7.50
CA TRP A 134 16.00 17.78 8.34
C TRP A 134 15.09 18.23 9.49
N ASP A 135 15.39 19.35 10.14
CA ASP A 135 14.54 19.97 11.18
C ASP A 135 13.15 20.28 10.59
N ALA A 136 13.09 20.96 9.44
CA ALA A 136 11.82 21.30 8.78
C ALA A 136 10.98 20.08 8.38
N ILE A 137 11.63 18.98 7.97
CA ILE A 137 10.95 17.71 7.67
C ILE A 137 10.35 17.10 8.94
N ASN A 138 11.09 17.11 10.05
CA ASN A 138 10.59 16.60 11.31
C ASN A 138 9.46 17.46 11.89
N ASP A 139 9.48 18.77 11.67
CA ASP A 139 8.35 19.64 12.04
C ASP A 139 7.06 19.20 11.33
N LEU A 140 7.12 18.88 10.03
CA LEU A 140 5.97 18.32 9.32
C LEU A 140 5.53 16.97 9.92
N PHE A 141 6.48 16.07 10.20
CA PHE A 141 6.19 14.74 10.74
C PHE A 141 5.53 14.80 12.12
N LEU A 142 6.05 15.64 13.01
CA LEU A 142 5.48 15.90 14.33
C LEU A 142 4.08 16.51 14.22
N ASN A 143 3.91 17.52 13.37
CA ASN A 143 2.62 18.20 13.17
C ASN A 143 1.55 17.29 12.57
N THR A 144 1.94 16.24 11.85
CA THR A 144 1.02 15.32 11.18
C THR A 144 0.84 14.00 11.91
N GLY A 145 1.67 13.70 12.91
CA GLY A 145 1.69 12.41 13.59
C GLY A 145 2.18 11.26 12.70
N ALA A 146 3.00 11.56 11.69
CA ALA A 146 3.52 10.54 10.78
C ALA A 146 4.49 9.58 11.48
N VAL A 147 4.47 8.30 11.08
CA VAL A 147 5.39 7.27 11.56
C VAL A 147 6.56 7.14 10.59
N ILE A 148 7.79 7.31 11.06
CA ILE A 148 8.92 7.57 10.16
C ILE A 148 9.83 6.35 9.97
N THR A 149 10.02 5.95 8.71
CA THR A 149 11.13 5.10 8.27
C THR A 149 12.12 5.97 7.49
N PHE A 150 13.37 6.05 7.93
CA PHE A 150 14.40 6.81 7.21
C PHE A 150 15.48 5.90 6.66
N GLY A 151 15.74 5.98 5.36
CA GLY A 151 16.77 5.22 4.67
C GLY A 151 18.16 5.85 4.74
N LEU A 152 19.13 5.09 5.25
CA LEU A 152 20.53 5.46 5.36
C LEU A 152 21.31 5.12 4.08
N ASN A 153 22.31 5.94 3.74
CA ASN A 153 23.28 5.63 2.70
C ASN A 153 24.19 4.44 3.12
N ALA A 154 24.00 3.30 2.47
CA ALA A 154 24.76 2.08 2.72
C ALA A 154 26.02 1.95 1.83
N LEU A 155 26.23 2.82 0.84
CA LEU A 155 27.43 2.84 -0.01
C LEU A 155 28.55 3.75 0.51
N GLN A 156 28.29 4.57 1.52
CA GLN A 156 29.29 5.49 2.07
C GLN A 156 30.57 4.74 2.51
N GLY A 157 31.71 5.18 1.98
CA GLY A 157 33.04 4.61 2.25
C GLY A 157 33.40 3.37 1.43
N ARG A 158 32.46 2.77 0.68
CA ARG A 158 32.73 1.61 -0.16
C ARG A 158 33.40 2.01 -1.47
N GLN A 159 34.03 1.03 -2.11
CA GLN A 159 34.64 1.19 -3.43
C GLN A 159 34.03 0.22 -4.43
N GLN A 160 33.93 0.67 -5.68
CA GLN A 160 33.49 -0.17 -6.77
C GLN A 160 34.61 -1.15 -7.15
N ILE A 161 34.47 -2.40 -6.73
CA ILE A 161 35.44 -3.48 -7.01
C ILE A 161 35.29 -4.03 -8.43
N ARG A 162 34.08 -3.93 -8.98
CA ARG A 162 33.74 -4.22 -10.38
C ARG A 162 32.56 -3.36 -10.76
N ARG A 163 32.35 -3.07 -12.05
CA ARG A 163 31.18 -2.31 -12.53
C ARG A 163 29.88 -2.78 -11.87
N GLY A 164 29.24 -1.88 -11.12
CA GLY A 164 27.99 -2.12 -10.39
C GLY A 164 28.12 -2.85 -9.06
N VAL A 165 29.29 -3.42 -8.72
CA VAL A 165 29.50 -4.18 -7.48
C VAL A 165 30.41 -3.39 -6.54
N TRP A 166 29.92 -3.15 -5.34
CA TRP A 166 30.59 -2.37 -4.30
C TRP A 166 31.06 -3.27 -3.17
N GLY A 167 32.29 -3.05 -2.71
CA GLY A 167 32.93 -3.80 -1.65
C GLY A 167 33.63 -2.89 -0.64
N GLY A 168 34.08 -3.52 0.44
CA GLY A 168 34.64 -2.82 1.60
C GLY A 168 33.58 -2.56 2.68
N PRO A 169 34.02 -2.27 3.92
CA PRO A 169 33.14 -2.00 5.05
C PRO A 169 32.39 -0.69 4.86
N TRP A 170 31.19 -0.60 5.44
CA TRP A 170 30.46 0.65 5.52
C TRP A 170 31.18 1.65 6.43
N ASN A 171 31.38 2.89 5.96
CA ASN A 171 31.83 3.98 6.82
C ASN A 171 30.62 4.64 7.48
N SER A 172 30.34 4.26 8.73
CA SER A 172 29.20 4.72 9.52
C SER A 172 29.33 6.14 10.06
N SER A 173 30.50 6.79 9.97
CA SER A 173 30.79 8.04 10.69
C SER A 173 29.78 9.16 10.43
N ASN A 174 29.44 9.42 9.16
CA ASN A 174 28.48 10.47 8.80
C ASN A 174 27.05 10.11 9.21
N ALA A 175 26.65 8.83 9.08
CA ALA A 175 25.34 8.37 9.54
C ALA A 175 25.21 8.44 11.07
N ARG A 176 26.29 8.10 11.79
CA ARG A 176 26.36 8.18 13.25
C ARG A 176 26.11 9.59 13.74
N GLU A 177 26.80 10.59 13.17
CA GLU A 177 26.58 12.00 13.53
C GLU A 177 25.16 12.47 13.20
N PHE A 178 24.58 12.03 12.08
CA PHE A 178 23.22 12.36 11.71
C PHE A 178 22.18 11.74 12.66
N MET A 179 22.39 10.48 13.06
CA MET A 179 21.55 9.79 14.04
C MET A 179 21.68 10.42 15.43
N GLU A 180 22.90 10.77 15.85
CA GLU A 180 23.15 11.47 17.12
C GLU A 180 22.43 12.83 17.15
N TYR A 181 22.52 13.60 16.06
CA TYR A 181 21.77 14.85 15.92
C TYR A 181 20.25 14.62 16.04
N THR A 182 19.73 13.63 15.31
CA THR A 182 18.30 13.27 15.32
C THR A 182 17.82 12.91 16.73
N VAL A 183 18.60 12.13 17.48
CA VAL A 183 18.31 11.79 18.88
C VAL A 183 18.39 13.01 19.80
N SER A 184 19.39 13.88 19.60
CA SER A 184 19.56 15.11 20.40
C SER A 184 18.39 16.09 20.28
N LYS A 185 17.67 16.03 19.14
CA LYS A 185 16.46 16.81 18.86
C LYS A 185 15.17 16.15 19.35
N ASP A 186 15.27 14.94 19.92
CA ASP A 186 14.12 14.10 20.30
C ASP A 186 13.18 13.82 19.13
N TYR A 187 13.71 13.77 17.90
CA TYR A 187 12.91 13.48 16.71
C TYR A 187 12.53 11.99 16.67
N PRO A 188 11.22 11.67 16.46
CA PRO A 188 10.76 10.30 16.46
C PRO A 188 11.16 9.61 15.15
N ILE A 189 11.92 8.52 15.29
CA ILE A 189 12.18 7.58 14.20
C ILE A 189 11.66 6.22 14.65
N ASP A 190 10.75 5.65 13.88
CA ASP A 190 10.22 4.30 14.13
C ASP A 190 11.17 3.24 13.57
N SER A 191 11.75 3.50 12.39
CA SER A 191 12.74 2.59 11.82
C SER A 191 13.81 3.25 10.96
N TRP A 192 15.00 2.67 11.00
CA TRP A 192 16.11 2.99 10.12
C TRP A 192 16.19 1.91 9.04
N GLU A 193 16.07 2.32 7.77
CA GLU A 193 16.32 1.45 6.63
C GLU A 193 17.79 1.55 6.21
N PHE A 194 18.41 0.45 5.82
CA PHE A 194 19.80 0.45 5.38
C PHE A 194 19.90 0.31 3.85
N GLY A 195 20.31 1.35 3.13
CA GLY A 195 20.48 1.32 1.68
C GLY A 195 19.20 1.11 0.86
N ASN A 196 19.35 1.11 -0.46
CA ASN A 196 18.26 0.98 -1.43
C ASN A 196 18.69 0.17 -2.67
N GLU A 197 18.01 -0.95 -2.91
CA GLU A 197 18.16 -1.80 -4.10
C GLU A 197 19.58 -2.34 -4.33
N LEU A 198 20.30 -2.60 -3.24
CA LEU A 198 21.67 -3.16 -3.26
C LEU A 198 21.71 -4.70 -3.23
N SER A 199 20.57 -5.35 -3.06
CA SER A 199 20.46 -6.81 -2.94
C SER A 199 20.56 -7.55 -4.28
N GLY A 200 21.08 -8.78 -4.24
CA GLY A 200 21.19 -9.64 -5.43
C GLY A 200 22.04 -9.01 -6.54
N SER A 201 21.46 -8.85 -7.74
CA SER A 201 22.13 -8.14 -8.83
C SER A 201 22.16 -6.62 -8.67
N GLY A 202 21.33 -6.08 -7.77
CA GLY A 202 21.13 -4.65 -7.53
C GLY A 202 20.56 -3.88 -8.72
N ILE A 203 20.24 -2.60 -8.47
CA ILE A 203 19.87 -1.62 -9.49
C ILE A 203 20.94 -0.54 -9.50
N GLY A 204 21.81 -0.53 -10.52
CA GLY A 204 22.94 0.39 -10.61
C GLY A 204 24.12 0.07 -9.67
N ALA A 205 23.85 -0.38 -8.45
CA ALA A 205 24.82 -0.80 -7.44
C ALA A 205 24.36 -2.07 -6.70
N SER A 206 25.31 -2.90 -6.26
CA SER A 206 25.05 -4.07 -5.41
C SER A 206 26.13 -4.29 -4.37
N VAL A 207 25.75 -4.92 -3.25
CA VAL A 207 26.64 -5.33 -2.16
C VAL A 207 26.37 -6.79 -1.82
N GLY A 208 27.42 -7.57 -1.56
CA GLY A 208 27.27 -8.98 -1.16
C GLY A 208 26.55 -9.13 0.19
N ALA A 209 25.68 -10.14 0.31
CA ALA A 209 24.85 -10.36 1.51
C ALA A 209 25.69 -10.50 2.79
N GLU A 210 26.81 -11.21 2.75
CA GLU A 210 27.70 -11.36 3.91
C GLU A 210 28.23 -10.01 4.43
N GLN A 211 28.77 -9.17 3.54
CA GLN A 211 29.26 -7.86 3.95
C GLN A 211 28.12 -6.97 4.44
N TYR A 212 27.00 -6.96 3.71
CA TYR A 212 25.82 -6.19 4.05
C TYR A 212 25.27 -6.58 5.43
N GLY A 213 25.22 -7.87 5.76
CA GLY A 213 24.79 -8.37 7.07
C GLY A 213 25.70 -7.94 8.21
N LYS A 214 27.03 -7.93 8.00
CA LYS A 214 28.00 -7.37 8.97
C LYS A 214 27.76 -5.89 9.22
N ASP A 215 27.43 -5.13 8.17
CA ASP A 215 27.16 -3.70 8.29
C ASP A 215 25.82 -3.42 9.02
N LEU A 216 24.83 -4.32 8.93
CA LEU A 216 23.62 -4.23 9.75
C LEU A 216 23.89 -4.46 11.25
N VAL A 217 24.83 -5.35 11.59
CA VAL A 217 25.25 -5.55 12.99
C VAL A 217 25.89 -4.28 13.55
N GLU A 218 26.69 -3.59 12.75
CA GLU A 218 27.25 -2.28 13.10
C GLU A 218 26.15 -1.24 13.31
N LEU A 219 25.17 -1.15 12.39
CA LEU A 219 24.01 -0.25 12.54
C LEU A 219 23.23 -0.54 13.84
N GLN A 220 22.97 -1.81 14.14
CA GLN A 220 22.29 -2.20 15.38
C GLN A 220 23.10 -1.81 16.63
N THR A 221 24.43 -1.85 16.55
CA THR A 221 25.32 -1.39 17.62
C THR A 221 25.16 0.12 17.84
N ILE A 222 25.18 0.92 16.78
CA ILE A 222 24.96 2.38 16.83
C ILE A 222 23.58 2.70 17.43
N ILE A 223 22.53 1.98 17.03
CA ILE A 223 21.18 2.17 17.59
C ILE A 223 21.17 1.87 19.09
N ASN A 224 21.82 0.80 19.53
CA ASN A 224 21.90 0.44 20.95
C ASN A 224 22.69 1.46 21.79
N GLU A 225 23.65 2.17 21.19
CA GLU A 225 24.41 3.24 21.85
C GLU A 225 23.55 4.49 22.06
N PHE A 226 22.76 4.89 21.06
CA PHE A 226 22.05 6.16 21.07
C PHE A 226 20.64 6.09 21.65
N TYR A 227 19.96 4.94 21.54
CA TYR A 227 18.57 4.81 21.95
C TYR A 227 18.44 3.95 23.21
N GLY A 228 17.72 4.47 24.21
CA GLY A 228 17.30 3.69 25.38
C GLY A 228 16.25 2.63 25.01
N ASP A 229 16.17 1.56 25.81
CA ASP A 229 15.36 0.36 25.50
C ASP A 229 13.88 0.63 25.20
N SER A 230 13.29 1.68 25.77
CA SER A 230 11.87 2.01 25.58
C SER A 230 11.54 2.75 24.28
N ARG A 231 12.55 3.19 23.51
CA ARG A 231 12.38 3.99 22.28
C ARG A 231 13.31 3.53 21.15
N LYS A 232 13.73 2.25 21.15
CA LYS A 232 14.63 1.74 20.11
C LYS A 232 13.91 1.60 18.76
N PRO A 233 14.39 2.28 17.70
CA PRO A 233 13.87 2.10 16.35
C PRO A 233 14.19 0.71 15.82
N LEU A 234 13.36 0.23 14.91
CA LEU A 234 13.61 -1.01 14.18
C LEU A 234 14.69 -0.82 13.11
N VAL A 235 15.47 -1.86 12.84
CA VAL A 235 16.32 -1.95 11.64
C VAL A 235 15.56 -2.69 10.55
N VAL A 236 15.46 -2.09 9.38
CA VAL A 236 14.78 -2.66 8.21
C VAL A 236 15.69 -2.64 6.98
N ALA A 237 15.62 -3.68 6.14
CA ALA A 237 16.50 -3.89 4.98
C ALA A 237 16.03 -5.11 4.17
N PRO A 238 16.46 -5.32 2.91
CA PRO A 238 17.43 -4.51 2.17
C PRO A 238 16.87 -3.43 1.24
N GLY A 239 15.55 -3.23 1.22
CA GLY A 239 14.92 -2.27 0.31
C GLY A 239 15.22 -2.60 -1.15
N GLY A 240 15.16 -3.88 -1.52
CA GLY A 240 15.55 -4.36 -2.87
C GLY A 240 14.62 -5.43 -3.43
N PHE A 241 14.93 -5.94 -4.62
CA PHE A 241 14.15 -7.02 -5.22
C PHE A 241 14.51 -8.36 -4.59
N TYR A 242 13.49 -9.20 -4.39
CA TYR A 242 13.65 -10.50 -3.75
C TYR A 242 14.57 -11.43 -4.56
N ASP A 243 15.68 -11.81 -3.93
CA ASP A 243 16.56 -12.89 -4.35
C ASP A 243 16.66 -13.87 -3.18
N GLN A 244 16.15 -15.09 -3.37
CA GLN A 244 16.01 -16.06 -2.27
C GLN A 244 17.33 -16.35 -1.57
N LYS A 245 18.43 -16.51 -2.33
CA LYS A 245 19.72 -16.86 -1.76
C LYS A 245 20.30 -15.68 -0.98
N TRP A 246 20.28 -14.49 -1.58
CA TRP A 246 20.80 -13.28 -0.96
C TRP A 246 20.03 -12.93 0.31
N PHE A 247 18.69 -13.05 0.30
CA PHE A 247 17.84 -12.77 1.45
C PHE A 247 18.05 -13.79 2.58
N ALA A 248 18.18 -15.08 2.26
CA ALA A 248 18.49 -16.11 3.26
C ALA A 248 19.85 -15.86 3.91
N GLU A 249 20.89 -15.59 3.10
CA GLU A 249 22.24 -15.31 3.58
C GLU A 249 22.28 -14.05 4.46
N LEU A 250 21.52 -13.00 4.12
CA LEU A 250 21.40 -11.81 4.95
C LEU A 250 20.86 -12.13 6.36
N LEU A 251 19.79 -12.93 6.46
CA LEU A 251 19.23 -13.33 7.75
C LEU A 251 20.21 -14.18 8.57
N GLU A 252 20.89 -15.12 7.92
CA GLU A 252 21.88 -15.99 8.55
C GLU A 252 23.08 -15.20 9.10
N VAL A 253 23.57 -14.21 8.35
CA VAL A 253 24.75 -13.42 8.72
C VAL A 253 24.42 -12.34 9.75
N SER A 254 23.29 -11.64 9.60
CA SER A 254 22.88 -10.61 10.56
C SER A 254 22.41 -11.20 11.89
N GLY A 255 21.78 -12.36 11.87
CA GLY A 255 21.34 -13.07 13.06
C GLY A 255 20.14 -12.42 13.79
N PRO A 256 19.72 -13.03 14.91
CA PRO A 256 18.58 -12.56 15.68
C PRO A 256 18.83 -11.19 16.32
N ASN A 257 17.75 -10.41 16.48
CA ASN A 257 17.74 -9.07 17.09
C ASN A 257 18.52 -7.99 16.32
N VAL A 258 18.88 -8.26 15.05
CA VAL A 258 19.46 -7.25 14.15
C VAL A 258 18.42 -6.81 13.13
N LEU A 259 18.01 -7.67 12.20
CA LEU A 259 17.04 -7.30 11.16
C LEU A 259 15.59 -7.54 11.60
N ASN A 260 14.91 -6.49 12.08
CA ASN A 260 13.53 -6.59 12.56
C ASN A 260 12.51 -6.78 11.43
N ALA A 261 12.73 -6.17 10.27
CA ALA A 261 11.88 -6.38 9.11
C ALA A 261 12.67 -6.49 7.80
N MET A 262 12.31 -7.49 7.01
CA MET A 262 12.89 -7.75 5.71
C MET A 262 12.10 -7.00 4.63
N THR A 263 12.60 -5.83 4.21
CA THR A 263 11.97 -4.97 3.21
C THR A 263 12.29 -5.42 1.78
N HIS A 264 11.29 -5.43 0.91
CA HIS A 264 11.47 -5.65 -0.51
C HIS A 264 10.65 -4.68 -1.37
N HIS A 265 11.01 -4.57 -2.65
CA HIS A 265 10.36 -3.67 -3.60
C HIS A 265 9.44 -4.41 -4.58
N ILE A 266 8.40 -3.73 -5.08
CA ILE A 266 7.45 -4.26 -6.08
C ILE A 266 7.21 -3.28 -7.24
N TYR A 267 7.68 -3.68 -8.43
CA TYR A 267 7.41 -3.04 -9.72
C TYR A 267 7.06 -4.08 -10.77
N ASN A 268 5.86 -4.64 -10.64
CA ASN A 268 5.40 -5.81 -11.37
C ASN A 268 4.54 -5.49 -12.62
N LEU A 269 4.35 -4.23 -13.01
CA LEU A 269 3.57 -3.86 -14.21
C LEU A 269 4.43 -3.52 -15.44
N GLY A 270 5.76 -3.39 -15.29
CA GLY A 270 6.70 -3.03 -16.36
C GLY A 270 7.17 -1.58 -16.33
N ALA A 271 7.76 -1.11 -17.43
CA ALA A 271 8.27 0.26 -17.55
C ALA A 271 7.13 1.29 -17.65
N GLY A 272 7.35 2.51 -17.15
CA GLY A 272 6.37 3.60 -17.24
C GLY A 272 5.91 3.96 -18.66
N ASN A 273 6.75 3.72 -19.69
CA ASN A 273 6.37 3.94 -21.09
C ASN A 273 5.80 2.70 -21.80
N ASP A 274 5.61 1.58 -21.10
CA ASP A 274 5.09 0.36 -21.72
C ASP A 274 3.56 0.49 -21.94
N PRO A 275 3.07 0.43 -23.19
CA PRO A 275 1.65 0.57 -23.50
C PRO A 275 0.79 -0.60 -22.96
N GLN A 276 1.41 -1.68 -22.48
CA GLN A 276 0.70 -2.84 -21.92
C GLN A 276 0.37 -2.70 -20.42
N VAL A 277 0.82 -1.63 -19.75
CA VAL A 277 0.51 -1.40 -18.32
C VAL A 277 -1.01 -1.47 -18.04
N PRO A 278 -1.90 -0.78 -18.79
CA PRO A 278 -3.35 -0.90 -18.60
C PRO A 278 -3.90 -2.32 -18.75
N ASN A 279 -3.35 -3.11 -19.68
CA ASN A 279 -3.80 -4.47 -19.93
C ASN A 279 -3.38 -5.43 -18.80
N ARG A 280 -2.19 -5.22 -18.22
CA ARG A 280 -1.68 -6.00 -17.09
C ARG A 280 -2.47 -5.74 -15.81
N ILE A 281 -2.87 -4.49 -15.57
CA ILE A 281 -3.70 -4.10 -14.41
C ILE A 281 -5.04 -4.86 -14.39
N LEU A 282 -5.66 -5.10 -15.55
CA LEU A 282 -6.96 -5.78 -15.65
C LEU A 282 -6.85 -7.28 -15.95
N ASN A 283 -5.65 -7.85 -15.92
CA ASN A 283 -5.44 -9.26 -16.19
C ASN A 283 -5.27 -10.04 -14.87
N PRO A 284 -6.27 -10.83 -14.45
CA PRO A 284 -6.20 -11.51 -13.16
C PRO A 284 -5.08 -12.56 -13.09
N GLN A 285 -4.75 -13.24 -14.19
CA GLN A 285 -3.64 -14.19 -14.23
C GLN A 285 -2.29 -13.50 -14.13
N TYR A 286 -2.16 -12.27 -14.62
CA TYR A 286 -0.95 -11.48 -14.49
C TYR A 286 -0.75 -11.00 -13.04
N LEU A 287 -1.80 -10.41 -12.45
CA LEU A 287 -1.77 -9.93 -11.06
C LEU A 287 -1.44 -11.04 -10.06
N SER A 288 -1.98 -12.24 -10.25
CA SER A 288 -1.74 -13.37 -9.33
C SER A 288 -0.29 -13.86 -9.30
N ARG A 289 0.56 -13.49 -10.27
CA ARG A 289 1.98 -13.93 -10.29
C ARG A 289 2.79 -13.40 -9.11
N THR A 290 2.46 -12.21 -8.61
CA THR A 290 3.23 -11.59 -7.51
C THR A 290 3.03 -12.30 -6.17
N SER A 291 2.00 -13.13 -6.04
CA SER A 291 1.83 -14.02 -4.89
C SER A 291 3.03 -14.94 -4.65
N ASP A 292 3.74 -15.35 -5.71
CA ASP A 292 4.93 -16.19 -5.58
C ASP A 292 6.09 -15.46 -4.90
N THR A 293 6.24 -14.15 -5.15
CA THR A 293 7.24 -13.31 -4.46
C THR A 293 6.91 -13.19 -2.98
N PHE A 294 5.67 -12.84 -2.64
CA PHE A 294 5.27 -12.71 -1.24
C PHE A 294 5.39 -14.03 -0.47
N ARG A 295 4.94 -15.14 -1.06
CA ARG A 295 5.11 -16.49 -0.51
C ARG A 295 6.58 -16.85 -0.34
N GLY A 296 7.41 -16.54 -1.33
CA GLY A 296 8.85 -16.81 -1.29
C GLY A 296 9.52 -16.13 -0.10
N ILE A 297 9.25 -14.84 0.11
CA ILE A 297 9.81 -14.08 1.23
C ILE A 297 9.31 -14.62 2.57
N GLN A 298 8.00 -14.85 2.69
CA GLN A 298 7.41 -15.42 3.90
C GLN A 298 8.10 -16.75 4.30
N LEU A 299 8.28 -17.67 3.34
CA LEU A 299 8.96 -18.94 3.58
C LEU A 299 10.44 -18.78 3.91
N THR A 300 11.13 -17.84 3.27
CA THR A 300 12.55 -17.53 3.56
C THR A 300 12.72 -17.02 4.99
N ILE A 301 11.86 -16.09 5.42
CA ILE A 301 11.86 -15.57 6.80
C ILE A 301 11.55 -16.69 7.79
N GLN A 302 10.50 -17.48 7.56
CA GLN A 302 10.13 -18.59 8.45
C GLN A 302 11.28 -19.58 8.65
N ARG A 303 12.10 -19.81 7.62
CA ARG A 303 13.19 -20.79 7.66
C ARG A 303 14.51 -20.23 8.20
N HIS A 304 14.87 -19.01 7.83
CA HIS A 304 16.22 -18.46 8.06
C HIS A 304 16.24 -17.34 9.10
N GLY A 305 15.10 -16.73 9.42
CA GLY A 305 15.03 -15.61 10.36
C GLY A 305 13.64 -15.36 10.92
N PRO A 306 13.06 -16.30 11.71
CA PRO A 306 11.69 -16.18 12.25
C PRO A 306 11.48 -15.03 13.23
N TRP A 307 12.54 -14.27 13.57
CA TRP A 307 12.48 -13.03 14.34
C TRP A 307 12.17 -11.79 13.49
N SER A 308 12.21 -11.91 12.16
CA SER A 308 11.95 -10.83 11.21
C SER A 308 10.54 -10.93 10.63
N ALA A 309 10.08 -9.86 9.97
CA ALA A 309 8.78 -9.84 9.30
C ALA A 309 8.88 -9.24 7.88
N PRO A 310 8.07 -9.70 6.91
CA PRO A 310 8.13 -9.20 5.54
C PRO A 310 7.46 -7.82 5.42
N TRP A 311 8.15 -6.87 4.81
CA TRP A 311 7.63 -5.52 4.51
C TRP A 311 7.80 -5.23 3.01
N VAL A 312 6.83 -4.55 2.41
CA VAL A 312 7.03 -3.90 1.11
C VAL A 312 7.47 -2.46 1.40
N GLY A 313 8.77 -2.20 1.25
CA GLY A 313 9.39 -0.89 1.53
C GLY A 313 9.18 0.14 0.42
N GLU A 314 8.88 -0.32 -0.80
CA GLU A 314 8.60 0.54 -1.95
C GLU A 314 7.82 -0.22 -3.02
N ALA A 315 6.75 0.38 -3.55
CA ALA A 315 6.03 -0.20 -4.69
C ALA A 315 5.31 0.87 -5.51
N GLY A 316 5.52 0.88 -6.83
CA GLY A 316 4.87 1.83 -7.75
C GLY A 316 4.16 1.17 -8.94
N GLY A 317 4.22 -0.17 -9.04
CA GLY A 317 3.63 -0.94 -10.13
C GLY A 317 4.44 -0.83 -11.40
N ALA A 318 4.43 0.35 -12.03
CA ALA A 318 5.29 0.66 -13.17
C ALA A 318 6.55 1.42 -12.71
N TYR A 319 7.74 0.88 -13.03
CA TYR A 319 9.01 1.54 -12.69
C TYR A 319 9.30 2.71 -13.63
N ASN A 320 10.38 3.46 -13.36
CA ASN A 320 10.75 4.69 -14.07
C ASN A 320 9.68 5.80 -13.96
N SER A 321 9.28 6.09 -12.72
CA SER A 321 8.36 7.19 -12.35
C SER A 321 6.89 6.97 -12.71
N GLY A 322 6.45 5.71 -12.84
CA GLY A 322 5.06 5.38 -13.14
C GLY A 322 4.66 5.61 -14.60
N SER A 323 3.53 5.03 -14.99
CA SER A 323 3.00 5.15 -16.34
C SER A 323 2.15 6.40 -16.52
N ARG A 324 2.54 7.25 -17.47
CA ARG A 324 1.88 8.54 -17.74
C ARG A 324 0.43 8.31 -18.16
N LEU A 325 -0.50 9.06 -17.57
CA LEU A 325 -1.96 8.95 -17.80
C LEU A 325 -2.56 7.60 -17.38
N VAL A 326 -1.84 6.79 -16.60
CA VAL A 326 -2.34 5.51 -16.09
C VAL A 326 -2.14 5.44 -14.58
N SER A 327 -0.91 5.62 -14.08
CA SER A 327 -0.56 5.42 -12.67
C SER A 327 -1.18 6.46 -11.72
N ASN A 328 -1.67 7.58 -12.24
CA ASN A 328 -2.39 8.62 -11.49
C ASN A 328 -3.92 8.60 -11.74
N THR A 329 -4.45 7.52 -12.30
CA THR A 329 -5.87 7.40 -12.68
C THR A 329 -6.57 6.30 -11.90
N PHE A 330 -7.91 6.27 -11.96
CA PHE A 330 -8.73 5.26 -11.29
C PHE A 330 -8.33 3.83 -11.64
N LEU A 331 -7.88 3.59 -12.88
CA LEU A 331 -7.43 2.27 -13.33
C LEU A 331 -6.33 1.70 -12.42
N ASN A 332 -5.40 2.52 -11.94
CA ASN A 332 -4.29 2.03 -11.12
C ASN A 332 -4.73 1.53 -9.74
N SER A 333 -5.90 1.95 -9.25
CA SER A 333 -6.46 1.52 -7.97
C SER A 333 -6.75 0.02 -7.92
N PHE A 334 -7.06 -0.60 -9.07
CA PHE A 334 -7.21 -2.05 -9.16
C PHE A 334 -5.93 -2.79 -8.82
N TRP A 335 -4.80 -2.36 -9.41
CA TRP A 335 -3.51 -2.94 -9.09
C TRP A 335 -3.14 -2.64 -7.64
N TYR A 336 -3.27 -1.40 -7.19
CA TYR A 336 -2.80 -1.01 -5.88
C TYR A 336 -3.52 -1.77 -4.75
N LEU A 337 -4.85 -1.79 -4.78
CA LEU A 337 -5.65 -2.52 -3.78
C LEU A 337 -5.47 -4.04 -3.88
N ASP A 338 -5.27 -4.57 -5.09
CA ASP A 338 -4.90 -5.96 -5.28
C ASP A 338 -3.56 -6.30 -4.60
N GLN A 339 -2.55 -5.43 -4.72
CA GLN A 339 -1.26 -5.66 -4.07
C GLN A 339 -1.35 -5.57 -2.55
N LEU A 340 -2.13 -4.62 -2.00
CA LEU A 340 -2.43 -4.57 -0.56
C LEU A 340 -3.05 -5.89 -0.08
N GLY A 341 -4.09 -6.37 -0.76
CA GLY A 341 -4.74 -7.64 -0.44
C GLY A 341 -3.83 -8.86 -0.59
N GLN A 342 -3.08 -8.96 -1.68
CA GLN A 342 -2.18 -10.11 -1.90
C GLN A 342 -1.05 -10.15 -0.87
N SER A 343 -0.38 -9.03 -0.62
CA SER A 343 0.72 -8.97 0.36
C SER A 343 0.26 -9.29 1.79
N ALA A 344 -0.90 -8.78 2.21
CA ALA A 344 -1.48 -9.05 3.52
C ALA A 344 -1.71 -10.55 3.77
N LYS A 345 -2.17 -11.29 2.74
CA LYS A 345 -2.37 -12.76 2.83
C LYS A 345 -1.09 -13.55 3.10
N TYR A 346 0.08 -12.98 2.82
CA TYR A 346 1.39 -13.57 3.05
C TYR A 346 2.12 -12.89 4.21
N ASP A 347 1.36 -12.37 5.17
CA ASP A 347 1.87 -11.84 6.43
C ASP A 347 2.76 -10.59 6.31
N THR A 348 2.62 -9.85 5.20
CA THR A 348 3.31 -8.57 5.00
C THR A 348 2.77 -7.54 5.98
N LYS A 349 3.65 -6.90 6.77
CA LYS A 349 3.24 -5.99 7.85
C LYS A 349 3.08 -4.54 7.42
N VAL A 350 3.80 -4.11 6.39
CA VAL A 350 3.80 -2.74 5.87
C VAL A 350 3.87 -2.76 4.35
N TYR A 351 3.15 -1.86 3.70
CA TYR A 351 3.16 -1.66 2.25
C TYR A 351 3.30 -0.19 1.89
N CYS A 352 4.51 0.21 1.48
CA CYS A 352 4.83 1.59 1.13
C CYS A 352 4.63 1.87 -0.36
N ARG A 353 3.64 2.71 -0.67
CA ARG A 353 3.39 3.20 -2.02
C ARG A 353 4.43 4.23 -2.42
N GLN A 354 5.13 3.94 -3.50
CA GLN A 354 5.88 4.92 -4.27
C GLN A 354 4.91 5.75 -5.13
N THR A 355 4.67 7.03 -4.85
CA THR A 355 5.12 7.86 -3.69
C THR A 355 3.92 8.56 -3.05
N LEU A 356 4.13 9.23 -1.92
CA LEU A 356 3.20 10.24 -1.41
C LEU A 356 2.98 11.35 -2.45
N ILE A 357 4.06 11.89 -3.01
CA ILE A 357 4.05 12.94 -4.05
C ILE A 357 5.25 12.77 -4.99
N GLY A 358 5.09 13.17 -6.26
CA GLY A 358 6.12 13.04 -7.30
C GLY A 358 5.96 11.79 -8.16
N GLY A 359 6.43 11.86 -9.41
CA GLY A 359 6.20 10.80 -10.38
C GLY A 359 4.73 10.70 -10.83
N ASN A 360 4.46 9.89 -11.85
CA ASN A 360 3.10 9.65 -12.34
C ASN A 360 2.28 8.74 -11.41
N TYR A 361 2.88 8.15 -10.39
CA TYR A 361 2.23 7.25 -9.42
C TYR A 361 1.92 7.92 -8.08
N GLY A 362 2.23 9.21 -7.91
CA GLY A 362 2.09 9.91 -6.64
C GLY A 362 0.66 9.83 -6.13
N LEU A 363 0.49 9.57 -4.83
CA LEU A 363 -0.82 9.62 -4.17
C LEU A 363 -1.40 11.05 -4.26
N LEU A 364 -0.54 12.06 -4.24
CA LEU A 364 -0.88 13.45 -4.50
C LEU A 364 -0.35 13.88 -5.87
N ASP A 365 -1.08 14.76 -6.54
CA ASP A 365 -0.60 15.45 -7.73
C ASP A 365 0.65 16.30 -7.43
N THR A 366 1.66 16.19 -8.29
CA THR A 366 2.98 16.81 -8.09
C THR A 366 2.91 18.35 -8.01
N ASP A 367 2.00 18.98 -8.73
CA ASP A 367 1.95 20.44 -8.85
C ASP A 367 0.90 21.05 -7.91
N THR A 368 -0.25 20.38 -7.77
CA THR A 368 -1.43 20.91 -7.07
C THR A 368 -1.64 20.33 -5.68
N PHE A 369 -0.93 19.25 -5.32
CA PHE A 369 -1.11 18.49 -4.07
C PHE A 369 -2.50 17.85 -3.92
N VAL A 370 -3.38 17.95 -4.93
CA VAL A 370 -4.70 17.33 -4.92
C VAL A 370 -4.56 15.81 -4.97
N PRO A 371 -5.26 15.05 -4.11
CA PRO A 371 -5.20 13.60 -4.12
C PRO A 371 -5.61 12.97 -5.45
N ASN A 372 -4.80 12.01 -5.92
CA ASN A 372 -5.11 11.10 -7.00
C ASN A 372 -6.01 9.94 -6.51
N PRO A 373 -6.66 9.19 -7.42
CA PRO A 373 -7.56 8.07 -7.06
C PRO A 373 -6.96 7.07 -6.07
N ASP A 374 -5.68 6.73 -6.20
CA ASP A 374 -5.02 5.77 -5.31
C ASP A 374 -4.91 6.26 -3.85
N TYR A 375 -4.91 7.58 -3.61
CA TYR A 375 -4.94 8.12 -2.25
C TYR A 375 -6.25 7.74 -1.55
N TYR A 376 -7.39 7.93 -2.21
CA TYR A 376 -8.69 7.59 -1.64
C TYR A 376 -8.86 6.08 -1.46
N SER A 377 -8.32 5.28 -2.39
CA SER A 377 -8.23 3.83 -2.25
C SER A 377 -7.45 3.41 -1.01
N ALA A 378 -6.25 3.97 -0.81
CA ALA A 378 -5.44 3.74 0.39
C ALA A 378 -6.13 4.21 1.67
N LEU A 379 -6.81 5.35 1.64
CA LEU A 379 -7.49 5.92 2.80
C LEU A 379 -8.70 5.08 3.22
N LEU A 380 -9.48 4.56 2.27
CA LEU A 380 -10.57 3.62 2.57
C LEU A 380 -10.04 2.31 3.12
N TRP A 381 -8.98 1.74 2.51
CA TRP A 381 -8.31 0.58 3.08
C TRP A 381 -7.90 0.86 4.52
N HIS A 382 -7.21 1.98 4.76
CA HIS A 382 -6.73 2.37 6.07
C HIS A 382 -7.87 2.54 7.08
N ARG A 383 -9.06 3.02 6.69
CA ARG A 383 -10.17 3.26 7.63
C ARG A 383 -11.02 2.01 7.90
N LEU A 384 -11.08 1.08 6.96
CA LEU A 384 -12.05 -0.03 6.98
C LEU A 384 -11.40 -1.39 7.27
N MET A 385 -10.25 -1.68 6.65
CA MET A 385 -9.58 -2.97 6.73
C MET A 385 -8.72 -3.05 8.00
N GLY A 386 -9.09 -3.92 8.94
CA GLY A 386 -8.36 -4.16 10.18
C GLY A 386 -7.11 -5.02 9.98
N THR A 387 -6.40 -5.30 11.07
CA THR A 387 -5.11 -6.00 11.04
C THR A 387 -5.22 -7.50 10.86
N GLY A 388 -6.30 -8.13 11.31
CA GLY A 388 -6.53 -9.57 11.15
C GLY A 388 -6.95 -9.93 9.73
N VAL A 389 -6.18 -10.75 9.03
CA VAL A 389 -6.47 -11.19 7.66
C VAL A 389 -7.21 -12.53 7.71
N LEU A 390 -8.35 -12.63 7.01
CA LEU A 390 -9.15 -13.85 6.97
C LEU A 390 -8.96 -14.62 5.66
N SER A 391 -9.16 -15.94 5.72
CA SER A 391 -9.17 -16.77 4.53
C SER A 391 -10.48 -16.59 3.76
N THR A 392 -10.39 -16.58 2.44
CA THR A 392 -11.52 -16.38 1.54
C THR A 392 -11.46 -17.35 0.37
N ASP A 393 -12.56 -18.05 0.14
CA ASP A 393 -12.80 -18.86 -1.04
C ASP A 393 -13.84 -18.16 -1.93
N ILE A 394 -13.58 -18.05 -3.23
CA ILE A 394 -14.48 -17.41 -4.19
C ILE A 394 -14.93 -18.42 -5.24
N SER A 395 -16.23 -18.60 -5.40
CA SER A 395 -16.79 -19.44 -6.46
C SER A 395 -16.92 -18.62 -7.75
N GLY A 396 -16.37 -19.09 -8.87
CA GLY A 396 -16.63 -18.49 -10.18
C GLY A 396 -15.43 -17.77 -10.80
N SER A 397 -15.65 -16.55 -11.30
CA SER A 397 -14.73 -15.87 -12.22
C SER A 397 -13.51 -15.27 -11.52
N SER A 398 -12.30 -15.48 -12.09
CA SER A 398 -11.07 -14.84 -11.62
C SER A 398 -11.02 -13.33 -11.83
N TYR A 399 -11.97 -12.77 -12.60
CA TYR A 399 -12.12 -11.33 -12.80
C TYR A 399 -12.76 -10.61 -11.61
N LEU A 400 -13.40 -11.33 -10.69
CA LEU A 400 -13.75 -10.78 -9.38
C LEU A 400 -12.70 -11.22 -8.38
N ARG A 401 -12.06 -10.28 -7.71
CA ARG A 401 -11.08 -10.56 -6.66
C ARG A 401 -11.63 -10.10 -5.31
N ALA A 402 -11.41 -10.88 -4.27
CA ALA A 402 -11.96 -10.63 -2.94
C ALA A 402 -10.87 -10.77 -1.87
N TYR A 403 -10.87 -9.84 -0.91
CA TYR A 403 -10.01 -9.87 0.27
C TYR A 403 -10.82 -9.51 1.49
N VAL A 404 -10.69 -10.27 2.58
CA VAL A 404 -11.45 -10.03 3.81
C VAL A 404 -10.49 -9.89 4.97
N HIS A 405 -10.70 -8.83 5.74
CA HIS A 405 -10.04 -8.59 7.01
C HIS A 405 -11.09 -8.50 8.10
N CYS A 406 -10.67 -8.64 9.35
CA CYS A 406 -11.44 -8.13 10.47
C CYS A 406 -11.74 -6.63 10.25
N GLY A 407 -12.88 -6.16 10.73
CA GLY A 407 -13.19 -4.73 10.71
C GLY A 407 -12.14 -3.93 11.48
N LYS A 408 -11.76 -2.75 10.98
CA LYS A 408 -10.88 -1.85 11.75
C LYS A 408 -11.59 -1.25 12.96
N GLN A 409 -12.89 -1.02 12.85
CA GLN A 409 -13.75 -0.75 13.99
C GLN A 409 -14.09 -2.08 14.69
N LYS A 410 -14.34 -2.05 16.01
CA LYS A 410 -14.55 -3.27 16.81
C LYS A 410 -15.73 -4.10 16.28
N GLY A 411 -15.48 -5.41 16.13
CA GLY A 411 -16.46 -6.38 15.66
C GLY A 411 -16.53 -6.48 14.13
N GLY A 412 -17.02 -7.62 13.64
CA GLY A 412 -17.35 -7.79 12.23
C GLY A 412 -16.16 -7.95 11.29
N VAL A 413 -16.44 -7.79 9.99
CA VAL A 413 -15.45 -7.95 8.91
C VAL A 413 -15.58 -6.84 7.87
N ALA A 414 -14.47 -6.55 7.19
CA ALA A 414 -14.40 -5.68 6.03
C ALA A 414 -13.96 -6.49 4.81
N LEU A 415 -14.73 -6.37 3.73
CA LEU A 415 -14.55 -7.07 2.46
C LEU A 415 -14.20 -6.05 1.38
N LEU A 416 -13.10 -6.30 0.66
CA LEU A 416 -12.75 -5.62 -0.59
C LEU A 416 -13.15 -6.51 -1.77
N LEU A 417 -13.83 -5.94 -2.77
CA LEU A 417 -14.17 -6.56 -4.05
C LEU A 417 -13.62 -5.73 -5.21
N LEU A 418 -12.92 -6.38 -6.13
CA LEU A 418 -12.36 -5.76 -7.34
C LEU A 418 -12.97 -6.44 -8.57
N ASN A 419 -13.81 -5.74 -9.33
CA ASN A 419 -14.32 -6.24 -10.60
C ASN A 419 -13.43 -5.76 -11.76
N LEU A 420 -12.58 -6.66 -12.27
CA LEU A 420 -11.68 -6.41 -13.39
C LEU A 420 -12.35 -6.59 -14.76
N HIS A 421 -13.61 -7.06 -14.81
CA HIS A 421 -14.31 -7.31 -16.05
C HIS A 421 -14.81 -6.00 -16.68
N ARG A 422 -14.63 -5.87 -17.99
CA ARG A 422 -14.90 -4.62 -18.72
C ARG A 422 -16.39 -4.32 -18.93
N SER A 423 -17.22 -5.35 -19.02
CA SER A 423 -18.62 -5.23 -19.44
C SER A 423 -19.62 -6.02 -18.60
N MET A 424 -19.17 -6.78 -17.59
CA MET A 424 -20.03 -7.69 -16.83
C MET A 424 -19.94 -7.34 -15.35
N GLY A 425 -21.09 -7.19 -14.72
CA GLY A 425 -21.17 -7.00 -13.27
C GLY A 425 -21.11 -8.35 -12.53
N PHE A 426 -20.98 -8.28 -11.21
CA PHE A 426 -21.11 -9.46 -10.35
C PHE A 426 -22.17 -9.24 -9.29
N MET A 427 -23.02 -10.24 -9.11
CA MET A 427 -23.92 -10.32 -7.95
C MET A 427 -23.26 -11.23 -6.91
N VAL A 428 -22.83 -10.63 -5.81
CA VAL A 428 -22.01 -11.30 -4.80
C VAL A 428 -22.86 -11.66 -3.59
N SER A 429 -22.84 -12.94 -3.25
CA SER A 429 -23.34 -13.48 -1.98
C SER A 429 -22.17 -13.69 -1.02
N PHE A 430 -22.26 -13.14 0.18
CA PHE A 430 -21.21 -13.28 1.21
C PHE A 430 -21.66 -14.29 2.29
N ARG A 431 -20.82 -15.28 2.62
CA ARG A 431 -21.15 -16.37 3.53
C ARG A 431 -20.02 -16.68 4.50
N ASN A 432 -20.38 -17.08 5.72
CA ASN A 432 -19.47 -17.66 6.70
C ASN A 432 -19.43 -19.19 6.56
N ASP A 433 -18.25 -19.80 6.62
CA ASP A 433 -18.09 -21.26 6.64
C ASP A 433 -18.58 -21.92 7.93
N LEU A 434 -18.52 -21.21 9.07
CA LEU A 434 -19.04 -21.69 10.37
C LEU A 434 -20.54 -22.04 10.31
N ASN A 435 -21.29 -21.40 9.41
CA ASN A 435 -22.71 -21.67 9.19
C ASN A 435 -23.00 -22.81 8.20
N VAL A 436 -21.98 -23.33 7.51
CA VAL A 436 -22.13 -24.45 6.55
C VAL A 436 -22.23 -25.79 7.29
N ASN A 437 -21.48 -25.95 8.39
CA ASN A 437 -21.47 -27.19 9.18
C ASN A 437 -22.75 -27.40 10.02
N LEU A 438 -23.53 -26.35 10.30
CA LEU A 438 -24.80 -26.47 11.00
C LEU A 438 -25.95 -26.95 10.10
N ALA A 439 -25.80 -26.84 8.77
CA ALA A 439 -26.81 -27.29 7.81
C ALA A 439 -26.72 -28.80 7.50
N GLU A 440 -25.59 -29.46 7.76
CA GLU A 440 -25.40 -30.91 7.53
C GLU A 440 -25.83 -31.79 8.72
N GLY A 441 -26.30 -31.19 9.82
CA GLY A 441 -26.68 -31.90 11.05
C GLY A 441 -28.07 -32.58 11.04
N GLN A 442 -28.83 -32.52 9.95
CA GLN A 442 -30.06 -33.31 9.80
C GLN A 442 -29.85 -34.43 8.80
N GLY A 443 -29.59 -35.63 9.31
CA GLY A 443 -29.44 -36.83 8.50
C GLY A 443 -30.67 -37.11 7.64
N ILE A 444 -30.44 -37.55 6.40
CA ILE A 444 -31.00 -38.77 5.76
C ILE A 444 -30.52 -38.83 4.30
N ARG A 445 -29.94 -40.00 3.96
CA ARG A 445 -29.80 -40.70 2.65
C ARG A 445 -29.33 -39.95 1.39
N ARG A 446 -28.20 -40.44 0.87
CA ARG A 446 -27.82 -40.44 -0.56
C ARG A 446 -29.02 -40.79 -1.43
N ASP A 447 -29.36 -39.91 -2.36
CA ASP A 447 -29.76 -40.27 -3.72
C ASP A 447 -29.47 -39.10 -4.68
N ASN A 448 -28.87 -39.43 -5.83
CA ASN A 448 -28.63 -38.53 -6.95
C ASN A 448 -29.95 -37.98 -7.48
N PHE A 449 -30.04 -36.68 -7.83
CA PHE A 449 -30.68 -36.19 -9.07
C PHE A 449 -30.53 -34.65 -9.18
N PHE A 450 -29.96 -34.19 -10.31
CA PHE A 450 -30.04 -32.83 -10.82
C PHE A 450 -31.49 -32.50 -11.23
N VAL A 451 -32.14 -31.45 -10.67
CA VAL A 451 -33.12 -30.57 -11.38
C VAL A 451 -33.27 -29.21 -10.66
N HIS A 452 -33.10 -28.15 -11.45
CA HIS A 452 -33.58 -26.75 -11.38
C HIS A 452 -34.28 -26.18 -10.12
N GLY A 453 -33.70 -25.08 -9.61
CA GLY A 453 -34.36 -23.77 -9.59
C GLY A 453 -35.52 -23.54 -8.62
N LEU A 454 -35.21 -23.18 -7.36
CA LEU A 454 -35.98 -22.17 -6.63
C LEU A 454 -35.13 -21.52 -5.53
N LYS A 455 -35.22 -20.19 -5.47
CA LYS A 455 -34.56 -19.27 -4.55
C LYS A 455 -34.67 -19.72 -3.08
N ARG A 456 -33.52 -19.78 -2.40
CA ARG A 456 -33.45 -19.59 -0.94
C ARG A 456 -32.27 -18.69 -0.62
N THR A 457 -32.56 -17.40 -0.62
CA THR A 457 -31.73 -16.33 -0.08
C THR A 457 -31.68 -16.51 1.45
N VAL A 458 -30.45 -16.69 1.97
CA VAL A 458 -29.98 -16.55 3.37
C VAL A 458 -30.83 -17.20 4.48
N SER A 459 -30.28 -18.24 5.12
CA SER A 459 -30.66 -18.63 6.49
C SER A 459 -29.51 -18.26 7.42
N TRP A 460 -29.55 -17.02 7.91
CA TRP A 460 -28.80 -16.58 9.08
C TRP A 460 -29.52 -17.16 10.30
N VAL A 461 -28.93 -18.16 10.96
CA VAL A 461 -29.35 -18.60 12.30
C VAL A 461 -28.11 -18.60 13.18
N GLY A 462 -27.54 -17.41 13.36
CA GLY A 462 -26.82 -17.09 14.59
C GLY A 462 -27.84 -16.96 15.71
N SER A 463 -27.58 -17.57 16.85
CA SER A 463 -28.50 -17.64 18.00
C SER A 463 -28.59 -16.29 18.72
N LYS A 464 -29.20 -15.30 18.08
CA LYS A 464 -29.84 -14.11 18.68
C LYS A 464 -30.59 -13.40 17.55
N ALA A 465 -31.85 -13.75 17.36
CA ALA A 465 -32.76 -13.01 16.51
C ALA A 465 -32.77 -11.53 16.92
N SER A 466 -32.19 -10.69 16.07
CA SER A 466 -32.61 -9.30 15.91
C SER A 466 -32.98 -9.14 14.45
N ASP A 467 -34.24 -9.47 14.17
CA ASP A 467 -35.11 -8.97 13.11
C ASP A 467 -34.48 -7.99 12.11
N GLY A 468 -34.53 -8.29 10.80
CA GLY A 468 -34.70 -7.36 9.66
C GLY A 468 -33.91 -6.04 9.52
N TYR A 469 -33.08 -5.66 10.48
CA TYR A 469 -32.56 -4.30 10.69
C TYR A 469 -31.03 -4.24 10.69
N SER A 470 -30.32 -5.38 10.68
CA SER A 470 -28.86 -5.34 10.52
C SER A 470 -28.52 -4.79 9.14
N LYS A 471 -27.67 -3.76 9.13
CA LYS A 471 -27.20 -3.07 7.94
C LYS A 471 -25.71 -3.33 7.77
N ARG A 472 -25.29 -3.43 6.52
CA ARG A 472 -23.89 -3.32 6.12
C ARG A 472 -23.66 -1.97 5.48
N GLU A 473 -22.41 -1.54 5.52
CA GLU A 473 -21.95 -0.32 4.87
C GLU A 473 -21.29 -0.69 3.54
N GLU A 474 -21.64 0.00 2.46
CA GLU A 474 -21.00 -0.17 1.17
C GLU A 474 -20.35 1.14 0.68
N TYR A 475 -19.14 1.02 0.16
CA TYR A 475 -18.32 2.10 -0.39
C TYR A 475 -17.93 1.70 -1.82
N HIS A 476 -18.73 2.09 -2.80
CA HIS A 476 -18.51 1.79 -4.21
C HIS A 476 -17.67 2.88 -4.86
N LEU A 477 -16.49 2.49 -5.34
CA LEU A 477 -15.59 3.36 -6.07
C LEU A 477 -15.75 3.14 -7.57
N SER A 478 -15.92 4.24 -8.29
CA SER A 478 -16.00 4.25 -9.75
C SER A 478 -15.25 5.43 -10.33
N ALA A 479 -14.92 5.34 -11.63
CA ALA A 479 -14.30 6.44 -12.34
C ALA A 479 -15.35 7.42 -12.86
N LYS A 480 -15.00 8.71 -12.89
CA LYS A 480 -15.88 9.74 -13.47
C LYS A 480 -16.23 9.40 -14.92
N ASP A 481 -17.52 9.52 -15.23
CA ASP A 481 -18.12 9.19 -16.53
C ASP A 481 -17.84 7.75 -17.01
N GLY A 482 -17.49 6.84 -16.10
CA GLY A 482 -17.09 5.47 -16.43
C GLY A 482 -15.75 5.36 -17.16
N ASN A 483 -14.97 6.44 -17.24
CA ASN A 483 -13.65 6.43 -17.89
C ASN A 483 -12.58 5.95 -16.91
N PRO A 484 -12.02 4.72 -17.04
CA PRO A 484 -11.04 4.21 -16.09
C PRO A 484 -9.74 5.04 -16.03
N PHE A 485 -9.46 5.86 -17.04
CA PHE A 485 -8.31 6.78 -17.07
C PHE A 485 -8.63 8.16 -16.47
N ALA A 486 -9.79 8.34 -15.84
CA ALA A 486 -10.10 9.56 -15.12
C ALA A 486 -9.26 9.69 -13.84
N ARG A 487 -8.86 10.93 -13.52
CA ARG A 487 -8.21 11.28 -12.25
C ARG A 487 -9.21 11.62 -11.14
N THR A 488 -10.48 11.78 -11.48
CA THR A 488 -11.56 11.94 -10.50
C THR A 488 -12.20 10.58 -10.23
N MET A 489 -12.16 10.18 -8.96
CA MET A 489 -12.85 9.01 -8.42
C MET A 489 -14.17 9.44 -7.80
N LEU A 490 -15.19 8.59 -7.89
CA LEU A 490 -16.47 8.78 -7.23
C LEU A 490 -16.59 7.74 -6.11
N LEU A 491 -17.12 8.16 -4.97
CA LEU A 491 -17.59 7.28 -3.90
C LEU A 491 -19.11 7.30 -3.90
N ASN A 492 -19.74 6.14 -4.10
CA ASN A 492 -21.19 5.99 -4.11
C ASN A 492 -21.88 6.96 -5.11
N GLY A 493 -21.22 7.26 -6.22
CA GLY A 493 -21.72 8.18 -7.26
C GLY A 493 -21.43 9.67 -7.00
N VAL A 494 -20.75 10.02 -5.91
CA VAL A 494 -20.36 11.40 -5.59
C VAL A 494 -18.86 11.60 -5.86
N PRO A 495 -18.43 12.60 -6.64
CA PRO A 495 -17.02 12.91 -6.85
C PRO A 495 -16.27 13.16 -5.53
N LEU A 496 -15.10 12.54 -5.38
CA LEU A 496 -14.18 12.80 -4.28
C LEU A 496 -13.28 13.97 -4.65
N GLU A 497 -13.64 15.15 -4.16
CA GLU A 497 -12.92 16.40 -4.34
C GLU A 497 -12.69 17.03 -2.96
N LEU A 498 -11.59 17.77 -2.82
CA LEU A 498 -11.30 18.49 -1.59
C LEU A 498 -12.42 19.50 -1.28
N THR A 499 -12.66 19.76 0.00
CA THR A 499 -13.55 20.85 0.40
C THR A 499 -12.98 22.21 -0.03
N GLU A 500 -13.78 23.27 0.05
CA GLU A 500 -13.30 24.64 -0.24
C GLU A 500 -12.11 25.03 0.66
N ASP A 501 -12.05 24.49 1.88
CA ASP A 501 -10.95 24.68 2.84
C ASP A 501 -9.75 23.75 2.58
N GLY A 502 -9.81 22.87 1.58
CA GLY A 502 -8.75 21.93 1.23
C GLY A 502 -8.73 20.67 2.10
N ASP A 503 -9.81 20.35 2.83
CA ASP A 503 -9.90 19.12 3.61
C ASP A 503 -10.24 17.91 2.73
N ILE A 504 -9.78 16.74 3.16
CA ILE A 504 -10.20 15.48 2.56
C ILE A 504 -11.72 15.32 2.79
N PRO A 505 -12.51 15.07 1.73
CA PRO A 505 -13.95 14.96 1.87
C PRO A 505 -14.34 13.79 2.79
N PRO A 506 -15.47 13.88 3.50
CA PRO A 506 -15.98 12.75 4.26
C PRO A 506 -16.28 11.57 3.33
N LEU A 507 -15.88 10.37 3.76
CA LEU A 507 -16.08 9.14 3.01
C LEU A 507 -17.30 8.42 3.58
N TYR A 508 -18.50 8.80 3.14
CA TYR A 508 -19.74 8.24 3.66
C TYR A 508 -20.12 6.92 2.97
N PRO A 509 -20.54 5.90 3.74
CA PRO A 509 -21.11 4.69 3.17
C PRO A 509 -22.54 4.91 2.66
N VAL A 510 -23.00 3.98 1.83
CA VAL A 510 -24.43 3.69 1.72
C VAL A 510 -24.76 2.51 2.62
N GLU A 511 -25.81 2.62 3.43
CA GLU A 511 -26.24 1.51 4.27
C GLU A 511 -27.23 0.63 3.51
N VAL A 512 -26.97 -0.68 3.51
CA VAL A 512 -27.76 -1.67 2.79
C VAL A 512 -28.15 -2.81 3.74
N SER A 513 -29.34 -3.39 3.58
CA SER A 513 -29.72 -4.58 4.36
C SER A 513 -28.73 -5.72 4.12
N VAL A 514 -28.26 -6.38 5.17
CA VAL A 514 -27.29 -7.50 5.08
C VAL A 514 -27.75 -8.65 4.18
N ASN A 515 -29.07 -8.82 3.99
CA ASN A 515 -29.65 -9.90 3.18
C ASN A 515 -29.75 -9.58 1.68
N SER A 516 -29.52 -8.32 1.29
CA SER A 516 -29.52 -7.93 -0.13
C SER A 516 -28.26 -8.46 -0.82
N PRO A 517 -28.31 -8.86 -2.10
CA PRO A 517 -27.07 -9.15 -2.84
C PRO A 517 -26.20 -7.90 -2.94
N ILE A 518 -24.88 -8.07 -3.00
CA ILE A 518 -23.93 -6.98 -3.26
C ILE A 518 -23.71 -6.95 -4.77
N TYR A 519 -24.04 -5.85 -5.44
CA TYR A 519 -23.76 -5.70 -6.86
C TYR A 519 -22.46 -4.94 -7.08
N VAL A 520 -21.53 -5.52 -7.83
CA VAL A 520 -20.27 -4.86 -8.23
C VAL A 520 -20.27 -4.66 -9.74
N ALA A 521 -20.44 -3.41 -10.17
CA ALA A 521 -20.52 -3.04 -11.58
C ALA A 521 -19.20 -3.32 -12.34
N PRO A 522 -19.22 -3.45 -13.68
CA PRO A 522 -18.01 -3.62 -14.48
C PRO A 522 -16.99 -2.51 -14.20
N LEU A 523 -15.71 -2.86 -14.05
CA LEU A 523 -14.62 -1.91 -13.74
C LEU A 523 -14.95 -0.98 -12.56
N THR A 524 -15.47 -1.55 -11.48
CA THR A 524 -15.64 -0.86 -10.19
C THR A 524 -15.03 -1.64 -9.04
N ILE A 525 -14.86 -0.95 -7.92
CA ILE A 525 -14.29 -1.47 -6.68
C ILE A 525 -15.32 -1.25 -5.58
N ALA A 526 -15.48 -2.19 -4.66
CA ALA A 526 -16.36 -2.02 -3.50
C ALA A 526 -15.64 -2.42 -2.22
N PHE A 527 -15.68 -1.54 -1.21
CA PHE A 527 -15.47 -1.96 0.18
C PHE A 527 -16.83 -2.18 0.83
N VAL A 528 -16.97 -3.26 1.57
CA VAL A 528 -18.20 -3.62 2.26
C VAL A 528 -17.88 -4.00 3.69
N VAL A 529 -18.45 -3.28 4.66
CA VAL A 529 -18.26 -3.56 6.08
C VAL A 529 -19.53 -4.20 6.64
N PHE A 530 -19.35 -5.31 7.33
CA PHE A 530 -20.40 -6.02 8.06
C PHE A 530 -20.11 -5.94 9.57
N PRO A 531 -20.62 -4.91 10.27
CA PRO A 531 -20.29 -4.68 11.68
C PRO A 531 -20.69 -5.85 12.59
N ASP A 532 -21.84 -6.47 12.29
CA ASP A 532 -22.40 -7.57 13.09
C ASP A 532 -21.98 -8.97 12.58
N PHE A 533 -20.99 -9.06 11.69
CA PHE A 533 -20.57 -10.35 11.16
C PHE A 533 -19.87 -11.20 12.21
N GLU A 534 -20.38 -12.40 12.47
CA GLU A 534 -19.76 -13.32 13.42
C GLU A 534 -18.49 -13.93 12.82
N ALA A 535 -17.32 -13.45 13.23
CA ALA A 535 -16.03 -14.07 12.97
C ALA A 535 -15.27 -14.16 14.30
N GLU A 536 -15.05 -15.38 14.80
CA GLU A 536 -14.36 -15.65 16.07
C GLU A 536 -12.97 -15.01 16.11
N ALA A 537 -12.26 -15.06 14.98
CA ALA A 537 -10.94 -14.47 14.80
C ALA A 537 -10.87 -12.95 15.01
N CYS A 538 -12.01 -12.24 14.87
CA CYS A 538 -12.05 -10.78 14.87
C CYS A 538 -12.43 -10.16 16.21
N GLY A 539 -12.63 -11.00 17.24
CA GLY A 539 -13.14 -10.54 18.53
C GLY A 539 -14.57 -9.98 18.42
N ARG A 540 -15.17 -9.68 19.57
CA ARG A 540 -16.44 -8.94 19.65
C ARG A 540 -16.19 -7.50 20.09
#